data_AF-A0AAJ5W057-F1
#
_entry.id   AF-A0AAJ5W057-F1
#
_cell.length_a   1.000
_cell.length_b   1.000
_cell.length_c   1.000
_cell.angle_alpha   90.00
_cell.angle_beta   90.00
_cell.angle_gamma   90.00
#
_symmetry.space_group_name_H-M   'P 1'
#
loop_
_entity.id
_entity.type
_entity.pdbx_description
1 polymer ?
#
loop_
_entity_poly.entity_id
_entity_poly.type
_entity_poly.pdbx_seq_one_letter_code
_entity_poly.pdbx_strand_id
1 'polypeptide(L)'
;MLLLATLGIAGCAGDPAPKPSETPRFELSVEQAAAVEDGTVTRDEYDAAFRRYESCLTEAGFALVEVLEEYQVIRYSVPNEAVVSGVDDDCYNGEFVLVDSQWQVSVEDVGEVASLLSGCLTEAGLDSSGTKAEKEQRLESAGISIDACLDSQR
;
A
#
# COMPACT_ATOMS: atom_id res chain seq x y z
N MET A 1 -73.15 -25.34 3.97
CA MET A 1 -72.12 -25.88 4.87
C MET A 1 -70.76 -25.53 4.28
N LEU A 2 -69.95 -24.89 5.12
CA LEU A 2 -68.57 -24.45 4.96
C LEU A 2 -67.62 -25.64 4.68
N LEU A 3 -66.67 -25.56 3.74
CA LEU A 3 -65.42 -26.36 3.63
C LEU A 3 -64.81 -26.13 2.23
N LEU A 4 -63.52 -25.90 1.98
CA LEU A 4 -62.35 -25.49 2.76
C LEU A 4 -61.29 -25.15 1.68
N ALA A 5 -60.57 -24.04 1.82
CA ALA A 5 -59.44 -23.69 0.97
C ALA A 5 -58.24 -24.62 1.22
N THR A 6 -57.44 -24.92 0.21
CA THR A 6 -55.98 -25.07 0.37
C THR A 6 -55.26 -24.77 -0.96
N LEU A 7 -54.58 -23.63 -0.99
CA LEU A 7 -53.49 -23.32 -1.92
C LEU A 7 -52.30 -24.21 -1.55
N GLY A 8 -51.89 -25.08 -2.47
CA GLY A 8 -50.59 -25.76 -2.38
C GLY A 8 -49.55 -24.97 -3.17
N ILE A 9 -48.85 -24.05 -2.52
CA ILE A 9 -47.60 -23.49 -3.06
C ILE A 9 -46.47 -24.34 -2.50
N ALA A 10 -45.88 -25.19 -3.34
CA ALA A 10 -44.63 -25.85 -3.04
C ALA A 10 -43.53 -24.78 -3.00
N GLY A 11 -43.20 -24.32 -1.79
CA GLY A 11 -42.00 -23.53 -1.56
C GLY A 11 -40.79 -24.46 -1.53
N CYS A 12 -39.90 -24.34 -2.52
CA CYS A 12 -38.57 -24.92 -2.44
C CYS A 12 -37.85 -24.28 -1.25
N ALA A 13 -37.67 -25.03 -0.17
CA ALA A 13 -36.69 -24.70 0.84
C ALA A 13 -35.30 -24.90 0.19
N GLY A 14 -34.74 -23.83 -0.36
CA GLY A 14 -33.32 -23.79 -0.65
C GLY A 14 -32.60 -23.65 0.68
N ASP A 15 -31.72 -24.61 0.99
CA ASP A 15 -30.74 -24.44 2.06
C ASP A 15 -29.98 -23.12 1.83
N PRO A 16 -29.76 -22.30 2.88
CA PRO A 16 -28.88 -21.17 2.73
C PRO A 16 -27.49 -21.70 2.35
N ALA A 17 -26.96 -21.22 1.23
CA ALA A 17 -25.58 -21.48 0.84
C ALA A 17 -24.65 -21.18 2.04
N PRO A 18 -23.67 -22.04 2.35
CA PRO A 18 -22.69 -21.70 3.37
C PRO A 18 -22.02 -20.39 2.96
N LYS A 19 -22.06 -19.39 3.85
CA LYS A 19 -21.28 -18.16 3.66
C LYS A 19 -19.80 -18.58 3.59
N PRO A 20 -19.03 -18.11 2.59
CA PRO A 20 -17.59 -18.25 2.66
C PRO A 20 -17.13 -17.59 3.97
N SER A 21 -16.56 -18.39 4.87
CA SER A 21 -15.72 -17.85 5.92
C SER A 21 -14.39 -17.55 5.24
N GLU A 22 -14.21 -16.34 4.72
CA GLU A 22 -12.90 -15.85 4.32
C GLU A 22 -12.09 -15.68 5.61
N THR A 23 -11.44 -16.75 6.04
CA THR A 23 -10.23 -16.59 6.85
C THR A 23 -9.28 -15.73 6.03
N PRO A 24 -8.70 -14.65 6.59
CA PRO A 24 -7.63 -13.92 5.92
C PRO A 24 -6.59 -14.93 5.43
N ARG A 25 -6.20 -14.83 4.17
CA ARG A 25 -5.24 -15.75 3.54
C ARG A 25 -3.87 -15.72 4.23
N PHE A 26 -3.61 -14.67 5.00
CA PHE A 26 -2.39 -14.41 5.74
C PHE A 26 -2.74 -13.86 7.14
N GLU A 27 -1.94 -14.22 8.13
CA GLU A 27 -1.98 -13.61 9.47
C GLU A 27 -0.83 -12.58 9.54
N LEU A 28 -1.12 -11.39 10.06
CA LEU A 28 -0.10 -10.37 10.32
C LEU A 28 0.91 -10.90 11.33
N SER A 29 2.20 -10.63 11.11
CA SER A 29 3.22 -10.94 12.11
C SER A 29 3.01 -10.10 13.37
N VAL A 30 3.40 -10.67 14.51
CA VAL A 30 3.28 -10.00 15.82
C VAL A 30 4.10 -8.71 15.81
N GLU A 31 5.25 -8.74 15.17
CA GLU A 31 6.16 -7.61 14.99
C GLU A 31 5.54 -6.52 14.12
N GLN A 32 4.88 -6.86 13.02
CA GLN A 32 4.17 -5.87 12.20
C GLN A 32 3.01 -5.24 12.98
N ALA A 33 2.21 -6.05 13.69
CA ALA A 33 1.08 -5.56 14.47
C ALA A 33 1.52 -4.61 15.59
N ALA A 34 2.64 -4.90 16.26
CA ALA A 34 3.22 -4.04 17.29
C ALA A 34 3.74 -2.71 16.72
N ALA A 35 4.45 -2.75 15.58
CA ALA A 35 5.06 -1.57 14.96
C ALA A 35 4.06 -0.51 14.49
N VAL A 36 2.78 -0.87 14.36
CA VAL A 36 1.71 0.05 13.93
C VAL A 36 0.74 0.42 15.05
N GLU A 37 0.93 -0.12 16.25
CA GLU A 37 -0.04 0.01 17.36
C GLU A 37 -0.17 1.44 17.86
N ASP A 38 0.94 2.19 17.92
CA ASP A 38 0.97 3.58 18.38
C ASP A 38 0.64 4.60 17.28
N GLY A 39 0.40 4.11 16.06
CA GLY A 39 0.08 4.92 14.88
C GLY A 39 1.25 5.69 14.29
N THR A 40 2.50 5.42 14.70
CA THR A 40 3.70 6.03 14.15
C THR A 40 4.77 4.99 13.89
N VAL A 41 5.04 4.69 12.62
CA VAL A 41 6.18 3.85 12.25
C VAL A 41 7.47 4.66 12.32
N THR A 42 8.45 4.16 13.08
CA THR A 42 9.81 4.68 13.12
C THR A 42 10.67 4.10 11.99
N ARG A 43 11.80 4.76 11.70
CA ARG A 43 12.74 4.27 10.68
C ARG A 43 13.25 2.87 10.98
N ASP A 44 13.56 2.58 12.24
CA ASP A 44 14.06 1.27 12.66
C ASP A 44 13.01 0.17 12.47
N GLU A 45 11.73 0.48 12.72
CA GLU A 45 10.61 -0.44 12.48
C GLU A 45 10.37 -0.69 10.99
N TYR A 46 10.46 0.35 10.17
CA TYR A 46 10.39 0.24 8.71
C TYR A 46 11.49 -0.67 8.16
N ASP A 47 12.75 -0.42 8.52
CA ASP A 47 13.89 -1.24 8.10
C ASP A 47 13.81 -2.67 8.65
N ALA A 48 13.32 -2.85 9.88
CA ALA A 48 13.12 -4.18 10.46
C ALA A 48 12.02 -4.96 9.74
N ALA A 49 10.91 -4.32 9.38
CA ALA A 49 9.82 -4.95 8.64
C ALA A 49 10.24 -5.33 7.22
N PHE A 50 10.95 -4.44 6.52
CA PHE A 50 11.51 -4.76 5.20
C PHE A 50 12.44 -5.99 5.26
N ARG A 51 13.33 -6.06 6.25
CA ARG A 51 14.22 -7.23 6.45
C ARG A 51 13.45 -8.52 6.71
N ARG A 52 12.32 -8.49 7.42
CA ARG A 52 11.49 -9.69 7.63
C ARG A 52 10.82 -10.13 6.34
N TYR A 53 10.30 -9.20 5.55
CA TYR A 53 9.77 -9.48 4.22
C TYR A 53 10.84 -10.09 3.29
N GLU A 54 12.03 -9.49 3.22
CA GLU A 54 13.16 -10.01 2.45
C GLU A 54 13.58 -11.41 2.91
N SER A 55 13.64 -11.65 4.22
CA SER A 55 13.96 -12.96 4.79
C SER A 55 12.91 -14.01 4.42
N CYS A 56 11.61 -13.67 4.51
CA CYS A 56 10.51 -14.57 4.13
C CYS A 56 10.62 -15.00 2.66
N LEU A 57 10.86 -14.05 1.75
CA LEU A 57 11.09 -14.36 0.34
C LEU A 57 12.32 -15.25 0.15
N THR A 58 13.41 -14.92 0.83
CA THR A 58 14.69 -15.65 0.71
C THR A 58 14.56 -17.09 1.18
N GLU A 59 13.83 -17.34 2.27
CA GLU A 59 13.52 -18.68 2.79
C GLU A 59 12.68 -19.50 1.80
N ALA A 60 11.82 -18.83 1.02
CA ALA A 60 11.06 -19.44 -0.07
C ALA A 60 11.88 -19.59 -1.38
N GLY A 61 13.13 -19.15 -1.41
CA GLY A 61 14.03 -19.27 -2.55
C GLY A 61 13.99 -18.11 -3.54
N PHE A 62 13.37 -16.98 -3.18
CA PHE A 62 13.30 -15.77 -4.00
C PHE A 62 14.11 -14.64 -3.37
N ALA A 63 14.98 -14.00 -4.15
CA ALA A 63 15.74 -12.83 -3.71
C ALA A 63 15.20 -11.58 -4.38
N LEU A 64 15.00 -10.50 -3.62
CA LEU A 64 14.72 -9.18 -4.19
C LEU A 64 15.91 -8.71 -5.02
N VAL A 65 15.64 -7.91 -6.05
CA VAL A 65 16.67 -7.28 -6.87
C VAL A 65 16.50 -5.76 -6.85
N GLU A 66 17.57 -5.04 -7.18
CA GLU A 66 17.56 -3.57 -7.26
C GLU A 66 17.10 -2.88 -5.96
N VAL A 67 17.49 -3.45 -4.80
CA VAL A 67 17.17 -2.86 -3.49
C VAL A 67 17.96 -1.56 -3.30
N LEU A 68 17.25 -0.44 -3.30
CA LEU A 68 17.80 0.91 -3.24
C LEU A 68 17.00 1.74 -2.23
N GLU A 69 17.67 2.63 -1.52
CA GLU A 69 16.99 3.62 -0.66
C GLU A 69 16.97 4.97 -1.38
N GLU A 70 15.76 5.48 -1.63
CA GLU A 70 15.54 6.76 -2.28
C GLU A 70 14.40 7.51 -1.57
N TYR A 71 14.63 8.79 -1.28
CA TYR A 71 13.62 9.63 -0.61
C TYR A 71 13.04 9.02 0.68
N GLN A 72 13.89 8.35 1.46
CA GLN A 72 13.53 7.60 2.68
C GLN A 72 12.64 6.37 2.47
N VAL A 73 12.40 5.95 1.23
CA VAL A 73 11.62 4.75 0.87
C VAL A 73 12.56 3.71 0.28
N ILE A 74 12.36 2.44 0.61
CA ILE A 74 13.10 1.33 0.00
C ILE A 74 12.40 0.96 -1.30
N ARG A 75 13.09 1.14 -2.43
CA ARG A 75 12.71 0.69 -3.76
C ARG A 75 13.32 -0.68 -4.01
N TYR A 76 12.55 -1.58 -4.62
CA TYR A 76 13.01 -2.93 -4.94
C TYR A 76 12.15 -3.53 -6.06
N SER A 77 12.67 -4.57 -6.68
CA SER A 77 12.02 -5.35 -7.71
C SER A 77 11.82 -6.78 -7.21
N VAL A 78 10.59 -7.29 -7.34
CA VAL A 78 10.23 -8.66 -6.94
C VAL A 78 10.35 -9.59 -8.17
N PRO A 79 11.03 -10.74 -8.05
CA PRO A 79 11.04 -11.74 -9.13
C PRO A 79 9.62 -12.17 -9.52
N ASN A 80 9.35 -12.24 -10.83
CA ASN A 80 8.02 -12.58 -11.35
C ASN A 80 7.54 -13.96 -10.84
N GLU A 81 8.44 -14.92 -10.64
CA GLU A 81 8.13 -16.23 -10.09
C GLU A 81 7.57 -16.16 -8.66
N ALA A 82 8.09 -15.25 -7.83
CA ALA A 82 7.59 -15.03 -6.47
C ALA A 82 6.16 -14.46 -6.49
N VAL A 83 5.91 -13.50 -7.38
CA VAL A 83 4.58 -12.90 -7.60
C VAL A 83 3.58 -13.95 -8.09
N VAL A 84 3.91 -14.68 -9.16
CA VAL A 84 3.01 -15.68 -9.77
C VAL A 84 2.71 -16.83 -8.80
N SER A 85 3.66 -17.21 -7.95
CA SER A 85 3.46 -18.24 -6.94
C SER A 85 2.60 -17.79 -5.75
N GLY A 86 2.41 -16.48 -5.56
CA GLY A 86 1.71 -15.88 -4.42
C GLY A 86 2.57 -15.73 -3.16
N VAL A 87 3.83 -16.17 -3.19
CA VAL A 87 4.75 -16.06 -2.05
C VAL A 87 5.06 -14.59 -1.73
N ASP A 88 5.15 -13.73 -2.76
CA ASP A 88 5.30 -12.29 -2.55
C ASP A 88 4.14 -11.70 -1.75
N ASP A 89 2.90 -11.94 -2.19
CA ASP A 89 1.70 -11.47 -1.48
C ASP A 89 1.68 -11.99 -0.04
N ASP A 90 1.98 -13.27 0.19
CA ASP A 90 1.95 -13.86 1.53
C ASP A 90 3.02 -13.22 2.44
N CYS A 91 4.27 -13.09 1.96
CA CYS A 91 5.36 -12.47 2.72
C CYS A 91 5.15 -10.97 2.95
N TYR A 92 4.75 -10.23 1.91
CA TYR A 92 4.55 -8.79 1.99
C TYR A 92 3.41 -8.44 2.95
N ASN A 93 2.28 -9.14 2.83
CA ASN A 93 1.15 -8.91 3.72
C ASN A 93 1.44 -9.34 5.16
N GLY A 94 2.13 -10.46 5.34
CA GLY A 94 2.50 -10.98 6.66
C GLY A 94 3.50 -10.09 7.40
N GLU A 95 4.47 -9.49 6.70
CA GLU A 95 5.62 -8.85 7.35
C GLU A 95 5.73 -7.33 7.20
N PHE A 96 5.17 -6.74 6.14
CA PHE A 96 5.56 -5.38 5.75
C PHE A 96 4.43 -4.43 5.37
N VAL A 97 3.32 -4.89 4.79
CA VAL A 97 2.30 -4.04 4.14
C VAL A 97 1.80 -2.86 4.98
N LEU A 98 1.48 -3.06 6.26
CA LEU A 98 0.96 -2.00 7.14
C LEU A 98 2.05 -1.02 7.54
N VAL A 99 3.25 -1.54 7.82
CA VAL A 99 4.41 -0.71 8.19
C VAL A 99 4.84 0.15 7.00
N ASP A 100 4.94 -0.44 5.81
CA ASP A 100 5.26 0.29 4.58
C ASP A 100 4.20 1.34 4.24
N SER A 101 2.92 0.97 4.32
CA SER A 101 1.82 1.92 4.05
C SER A 101 1.86 3.14 4.99
N GLN A 102 2.05 2.92 6.29
CA GLN A 102 2.14 4.03 7.25
C GLN A 102 3.41 4.85 7.07
N TRP A 103 4.55 4.19 6.82
CA TRP A 103 5.82 4.86 6.57
C TRP A 103 5.74 5.78 5.35
N GLN A 104 5.24 5.28 4.21
CA GLN A 104 5.12 6.06 2.98
C GLN A 104 4.23 7.30 3.13
N VAL A 105 3.15 7.20 3.93
CA VAL A 105 2.33 8.38 4.29
C VAL A 105 3.13 9.35 5.14
N SER A 106 3.89 8.87 6.13
CA SER A 106 4.66 9.73 7.05
C SER A 106 5.78 10.53 6.38
N VAL A 107 6.31 10.03 5.25
CA VAL A 107 7.42 10.68 4.52
C VAL A 107 6.98 11.35 3.21
N GLU A 108 5.68 11.46 2.94
CA GLU A 108 5.18 11.97 1.64
C GLU A 108 5.65 13.40 1.31
N ASP A 109 5.90 14.21 2.34
CA ASP A 109 6.34 15.61 2.21
C ASP A 109 7.80 15.76 1.77
N VAL A 110 8.59 14.69 1.90
CA VAL A 110 10.00 14.60 1.47
C VAL A 110 10.23 13.50 0.43
N GLY A 111 9.16 12.83 0.00
CA GLY A 111 9.17 11.78 -1.00
C GLY A 111 9.52 12.29 -2.40
N GLU A 112 9.69 11.35 -3.34
CA GLU A 112 10.04 11.63 -4.74
C GLU A 112 9.14 12.70 -5.36
N VAL A 113 7.81 12.55 -5.25
CA VAL A 113 6.85 13.51 -5.80
C VAL A 113 7.06 14.90 -5.22
N ALA A 114 7.21 15.03 -3.89
CA ALA A 114 7.47 16.34 -3.27
C ALA A 114 8.79 16.97 -3.74
N SER A 115 9.81 16.16 -4.02
CA SER A 115 11.07 16.60 -4.63
C SER A 115 10.88 17.10 -6.06
N LEU A 116 10.13 16.38 -6.90
CA LEU A 116 9.83 16.79 -8.29
C LEU A 116 9.04 18.10 -8.32
N LEU A 117 8.02 18.25 -7.46
CA LEU A 117 7.26 19.50 -7.34
C LEU A 117 8.15 20.67 -6.89
N SER A 118 9.11 20.42 -6.00
CA SER A 118 10.10 21.41 -5.57
C SER A 118 10.98 21.87 -6.73
N GLY A 119 11.35 20.96 -7.63
CA GLY A 119 12.06 21.24 -8.88
C GLY A 119 11.28 22.22 -9.76
N CYS A 120 10.02 21.90 -10.07
CA CYS A 120 9.16 22.75 -10.88
C CYS A 120 8.93 24.15 -10.29
N LEU A 121 8.69 24.23 -8.97
CA LEU A 121 8.55 25.52 -8.29
C LEU A 121 9.83 26.35 -8.41
N THR A 122 10.99 25.73 -8.23
CA THR A 122 12.29 26.39 -8.36
C THR A 122 12.52 26.90 -9.79
N GLU A 123 12.23 26.10 -10.81
CA GLU A 123 12.33 26.49 -12.23
C GLU A 123 11.41 27.66 -12.58
N ALA A 124 10.22 27.69 -11.98
CA ALA A 124 9.26 28.78 -12.15
C ALA A 124 9.61 30.04 -11.33
N GLY A 125 10.67 30.01 -10.52
CA GLY A 125 11.06 31.11 -9.64
C GLY A 125 10.12 31.30 -8.43
N LEU A 126 9.44 30.23 -8.01
CA LEU A 126 8.51 30.19 -6.89
C LEU A 126 9.16 29.56 -5.65
N ASP A 127 8.57 29.81 -4.48
CA ASP A 127 8.98 29.17 -3.22
C ASP A 127 8.67 27.67 -3.25
N SER A 128 9.70 26.84 -3.08
CA SER A 128 9.64 25.37 -3.10
C SER A 128 9.53 24.72 -1.71
N SER A 129 9.43 25.51 -0.64
CA SER A 129 9.32 25.00 0.72
C SER A 129 7.90 24.50 1.10
N GLY A 130 7.76 23.86 2.26
CA GLY A 130 6.47 23.41 2.80
C GLY A 130 6.15 21.93 2.56
N THR A 131 4.90 21.53 2.78
CA THR A 131 4.39 20.16 2.55
C THR A 131 4.23 19.86 1.06
N LYS A 132 3.98 18.60 0.69
CA LYS A 132 3.63 18.24 -0.69
C LYS A 132 2.37 18.98 -1.15
N ALA A 133 1.32 18.97 -0.33
CA ALA A 133 0.05 19.64 -0.63
C ALA A 133 0.21 21.16 -0.83
N GLU A 134 1.05 21.81 -0.02
CA GLU A 134 1.36 23.23 -0.20
C GLU A 134 2.12 23.50 -1.51
N LYS A 135 2.99 22.58 -1.95
CA LYS A 135 3.67 22.69 -3.26
C LYS A 135 2.69 22.53 -4.41
N GLU A 136 1.81 21.54 -4.35
CA GLU A 136 0.74 21.32 -5.34
C GLU A 136 -0.14 22.57 -5.48
N GLN A 137 -0.60 23.12 -4.35
CA GLN A 137 -1.41 24.33 -4.33
C GLN A 137 -0.69 25.54 -4.96
N ARG A 138 0.63 25.68 -4.75
CA ARG A 138 1.42 26.76 -5.37
C ARG A 138 1.52 26.60 -6.88
N LEU A 139 1.75 25.39 -7.38
CA LEU A 139 1.79 25.11 -8.82
C LEU A 139 0.43 25.42 -9.47
N GLU A 140 -0.66 24.94 -8.87
CA GLU A 140 -2.02 25.21 -9.33
C GLU A 140 -2.33 26.70 -9.36
N SER A 141 -1.97 27.43 -8.30
CA SER A 141 -2.16 28.88 -8.21
C SER A 141 -1.34 29.66 -9.25
N ALA A 142 -0.20 29.11 -9.68
CA ALA A 142 0.62 29.66 -10.75
C ALA A 142 0.14 29.24 -12.16
N GLY A 143 -0.91 28.41 -12.27
CA GLY A 143 -1.40 27.87 -13.53
C GLY A 143 -0.47 26.83 -14.15
N ILE A 144 0.39 26.20 -13.36
CA ILE A 144 1.30 25.13 -13.79
C ILE A 144 0.60 23.80 -13.52
N SER A 145 0.42 22.99 -14.58
CA SER A 145 -0.15 21.65 -14.44
C SER A 145 0.81 20.74 -13.68
N ILE A 146 0.28 20.00 -12.69
CA ILE A 146 1.04 19.01 -11.92
C ILE A 146 1.52 17.89 -12.85
N ASP A 147 0.67 17.37 -13.73
CA ASP A 147 1.06 16.32 -14.67
C ASP A 147 2.20 16.79 -15.59
N ALA A 148 2.09 18.01 -16.12
CA ALA A 148 3.14 18.58 -16.97
C ALA A 148 4.44 18.83 -16.21
N CYS A 149 4.35 19.19 -14.93
CA CYS A 149 5.50 19.30 -14.04
C CYS A 149 6.17 17.93 -13.82
N LEU A 150 5.40 16.89 -13.48
CA LEU A 150 5.96 15.56 -13.24
C LEU A 150 6.57 14.95 -14.52
N ASP A 151 5.97 15.19 -15.67
CA ASP A 151 6.51 14.73 -16.96
C ASP A 151 7.77 15.48 -17.39
N SER A 152 7.95 16.75 -17.01
CA SER A 152 9.15 17.51 -17.36
C SER A 152 10.38 17.17 -16.52
N GLN A 153 10.18 16.51 -15.38
CA GLN A 153 11.22 16.16 -14.42
C GLN A 153 11.71 14.70 -14.55
N ARG A 154 11.15 13.93 -15.49
CA ARG A 154 11.54 12.55 -15.82
C ARG A 154 12.50 12.50 -17.01
#